data_AF-K0B0E5-F1
#
_entry.id   AF-K0B0E5-F1
#
_cell.length_a   1.000
_cell.length_b   1.000
_cell.length_c   1.000
_cell.angle_alpha   90.00
_cell.angle_beta   90.00
_cell.angle_gamma   90.00
#
_symmetry.space_group_name_H-M   'P 1'
#
loop_
_entity.id
_entity.type
_entity.pdbx_description
1 polymer ?
#
loop_
_entity_poly.entity_id
_entity_poly.type
_entity_poly.pdbx_seq_one_letter_code
_entity_poly.pdbx_strand_id
1 'polypeptide(L)'
;MNKSSSKVLNGILVLVGFIVISAILIWSPVCEKMIELANGNMTHMRCFYTGQASILLSIVLIVAGIESLFMNTRKPWTFIAIGILFLVVTSDSVLGIGLCIKETMPCHSTAVWIRGGGILTIICGLLSLVKGDTRQ
;
A
#
# COMPACT_ATOMS: atom_id res chain seq x y z
N MET A 1 15.48 19.24 -9.93
CA MET A 1 16.34 18.16 -9.42
C MET A 1 17.82 18.48 -9.64
N ASN A 2 18.77 18.06 -8.81
CA ASN A 2 19.81 17.22 -9.41
C ASN A 2 19.07 15.94 -9.85
N LYS A 3 19.18 15.52 -11.12
CA LYS A 3 18.43 14.40 -11.71
C LYS A 3 18.52 13.12 -10.86
N SER A 4 19.55 13.03 -10.02
CA SER A 4 19.77 11.97 -9.04
C SER A 4 18.68 11.87 -7.95
N SER A 5 18.23 12.97 -7.34
CA SER A 5 17.35 12.88 -6.15
C SER A 5 15.93 12.39 -6.43
N SER A 6 15.35 12.67 -7.61
CA SER A 6 14.03 12.11 -7.95
C SER A 6 14.10 10.62 -8.27
N LYS A 7 15.18 10.19 -8.92
CA LYS A 7 15.41 8.78 -9.22
C LYS A 7 15.55 7.96 -7.94
N VAL A 8 16.25 8.49 -6.94
CA VAL A 8 16.35 7.87 -5.61
C VAL A 8 14.97 7.74 -4.97
N LEU A 9 14.16 8.81 -4.97
CA LEU A 9 12.82 8.77 -4.37
C LEU A 9 11.88 7.76 -5.05
N ASN A 10 11.86 7.75 -6.39
CA ASN A 10 11.05 6.81 -7.15
C ASN A 10 11.55 5.37 -6.96
N GLY A 11 12.87 5.16 -6.86
CA GLY A 11 13.45 3.85 -6.55
C GLY A 11 13.05 3.33 -5.17
N ILE A 12 13.01 4.21 -4.17
CA ILE A 12 12.49 3.88 -2.83
C ILE A 12 11.02 3.46 -2.92
N LEU A 13 10.20 4.16 -3.70
CA LEU A 13 8.79 3.81 -3.87
C LEU A 13 8.56 2.42 -4.47
N VAL A 14 9.36 2.07 -5.49
CA VAL A 14 9.31 0.73 -6.10
C VAL A 14 9.70 -0.33 -5.08
N LEU A 15 10.76 -0.08 -4.30
CA LEU A 15 11.18 -0.98 -3.21
C LEU A 15 10.07 -1.16 -2.16
N VAL A 16 9.37 -0.09 -1.79
CA VAL A 16 8.24 -0.17 -0.85
C VAL A 16 7.14 -1.09 -1.39
N GLY A 17 6.80 -0.99 -2.68
CA GLY A 17 5.82 -1.89 -3.30
C GLY A 17 6.23 -3.36 -3.19
N PHE A 18 7.51 -3.67 -3.47
CA PHE A 18 8.03 -5.04 -3.32
C PHE A 18 8.03 -5.52 -1.86
N ILE A 19 8.38 -4.66 -0.91
CA ILE A 19 8.37 -4.98 0.52
C ILE A 19 6.95 -5.28 0.99
N VAL A 20 5.96 -4.49 0.59
CA VAL A 20 4.55 -4.72 0.95
C VAL A 20 4.05 -6.04 0.39
N ILE A 21 4.34 -6.36 -0.88
CA ILE A 21 4.00 -7.66 -1.49
C ILE A 21 4.67 -8.82 -0.72
N SER A 22 5.96 -8.68 -0.42
CA SER A 22 6.73 -9.71 0.29
C SER A 22 6.21 -9.92 1.72
N ALA A 23 5.81 -8.84 2.40
CA ALA A 23 5.22 -8.92 3.73
C ALA A 23 3.90 -9.69 3.72
N ILE A 24 3.08 -9.52 2.68
CA ILE A 24 1.79 -10.21 2.52
C ILE A 24 1.98 -11.69 2.16
N LEU A 25 2.97 -12.03 1.32
CA LEU A 25 3.14 -13.40 0.84
C LEU A 25 4.01 -14.28 1.75
N ILE A 26 5.05 -13.72 2.38
CA ILE A 26 6.10 -14.50 3.06
C ILE A 26 5.98 -14.42 4.58
N TRP A 27 5.79 -13.22 5.13
CA TRP A 27 5.88 -13.02 6.58
C TRP A 27 4.57 -13.26 7.33
N SER A 28 3.45 -12.89 6.74
CA SER A 28 2.15 -13.08 7.38
C SER A 28 1.09 -13.27 6.30
N PRO A 29 0.95 -14.50 5.79
CA PRO A 29 -0.06 -14.82 4.79
C PRO A 29 -1.44 -14.48 5.35
N VAL A 30 -2.24 -13.82 4.51
CA VAL A 30 -3.62 -13.49 4.87
C VAL A 30 -4.41 -14.75 5.14
N CYS A 31 -5.31 -14.69 6.13
CA CYS A 31 -6.13 -15.84 6.48
C CYS A 31 -7.06 -16.24 5.32
N GLU A 32 -6.84 -17.44 4.76
CA GLU A 32 -7.71 -18.03 3.72
C GLU A 32 -8.94 -18.74 4.29
N LYS A 33 -9.00 -18.91 5.62
CA LYS A 33 -10.09 -19.64 6.29
C LYS A 33 -11.44 -19.00 5.97
N MET A 34 -12.38 -19.83 5.52
CA MET A 34 -13.77 -19.46 5.36
C MET A 34 -14.49 -19.51 6.70
N ILE A 35 -15.41 -18.57 6.90
CA ILE A 35 -16.34 -18.55 8.03
C ILE A 35 -17.73 -18.94 7.54
N GLU A 36 -18.41 -19.76 8.33
CA GLU A 36 -19.83 -20.02 8.16
C GLU A 36 -20.61 -18.83 8.73
N LEU A 37 -21.39 -18.19 7.89
CA LEU A 37 -22.31 -17.14 8.29
C LEU A 37 -23.52 -17.75 9.01
N ALA A 38 -24.20 -16.98 9.87
CA ALA A 38 -25.41 -17.43 10.58
C ALA A 38 -26.54 -17.93 9.65
N ASN A 39 -26.45 -17.57 8.37
CA ASN A 39 -27.31 -17.96 7.26
C ASN A 39 -26.83 -19.24 6.53
N GLY A 40 -25.85 -19.97 7.07
CA GLY A 40 -25.34 -21.24 6.53
C GLY A 40 -24.44 -21.12 5.29
N ASN A 41 -24.08 -19.89 4.89
CA ASN A 41 -23.22 -19.65 3.72
C ASN A 41 -21.75 -19.52 4.13
N MET A 42 -20.83 -19.98 3.30
CA MET A 42 -19.39 -19.90 3.55
C MET A 42 -18.81 -18.66 2.85
N THR A 43 -18.11 -17.79 3.59
CA THR A 43 -17.44 -16.61 3.00
C THR A 43 -16.02 -16.44 3.53
N HIS A 44 -15.13 -15.86 2.73
CA HIS A 44 -13.80 -15.49 3.18
C HIS A 44 -13.85 -14.31 4.16
N MET A 45 -12.90 -14.30 5.10
CA MET A 45 -12.73 -13.19 6.04
C MET A 45 -12.36 -11.89 5.32
N ARG A 46 -12.70 -10.73 5.94
CA ARG A 46 -12.35 -9.39 5.44
C ARG A 46 -10.86 -9.23 5.13
N CYS A 47 -10.00 -9.84 5.94
CA CYS A 47 -8.55 -9.83 5.77
C CYS A 47 -8.06 -10.38 4.41
N PHE A 48 -8.78 -11.34 3.82
CA PHE A 48 -8.45 -11.89 2.50
C PHE A 48 -8.60 -10.82 1.40
N TYR A 49 -9.72 -10.10 1.41
CA TYR A 49 -9.99 -9.02 0.47
C TYR A 49 -9.04 -7.83 0.67
N THR A 50 -8.71 -7.48 1.93
CA THR A 50 -7.70 -6.46 2.24
C THR A 50 -6.31 -6.85 1.71
N GLY A 51 -5.94 -8.13 1.82
CA GLY A 51 -4.72 -8.68 1.22
C GLY A 51 -4.68 -8.54 -0.29
N GLN A 52 -5.74 -8.99 -0.97
CA GLN A 52 -5.83 -8.87 -2.43
C GLN A 52 -5.78 -7.41 -2.90
N ALA A 53 -6.51 -6.52 -2.25
CA ALA A 53 -6.53 -5.10 -2.58
C ALA A 53 -5.16 -4.43 -2.36
N SER A 54 -4.45 -4.77 -1.29
CA SER A 54 -3.11 -4.23 -1.01
C SER A 54 -2.05 -4.76 -1.98
N ILE A 55 -2.15 -6.01 -2.44
CA ILE A 55 -1.29 -6.53 -3.51
C ILE A 55 -1.52 -5.74 -4.80
N LEU A 56 -2.79 -5.54 -5.20
CA LEU A 56 -3.14 -4.75 -6.39
C LEU A 56 -2.62 -3.30 -6.30
N LEU A 57 -2.81 -2.63 -5.16
CA LEU A 57 -2.27 -1.30 -4.92
C LEU A 57 -0.74 -1.26 -5.00
N SER A 58 -0.06 -2.30 -4.51
CA SER A 58 1.41 -2.40 -4.60
C SER A 58 1.90 -2.57 -6.03
N ILE A 59 1.18 -3.34 -6.85
CA ILE A 59 1.48 -3.45 -8.29
C ILE A 59 1.31 -2.10 -8.97
N VAL A 60 0.22 -1.38 -8.69
CA VAL A 60 -0.01 -0.03 -9.22
C VAL A 60 1.10 0.94 -8.78
N LEU A 61 1.55 0.85 -7.52
CA LEU A 61 2.67 1.66 -7.03
C LEU A 61 3.97 1.39 -7.79
N ILE A 62 4.28 0.12 -8.03
CA ILE A 62 5.49 -0.29 -8.78
C ILE A 62 5.42 0.24 -10.22
N VAL A 63 4.30 0.03 -10.91
CA VAL A 63 4.11 0.51 -12.29
C VAL A 63 4.23 2.04 -12.33
N ALA A 64 3.55 2.76 -11.44
CA ALA A 64 3.65 4.22 -11.36
C ALA A 64 5.08 4.71 -11.05
N GLY A 65 5.81 3.98 -10.20
CA GLY A 65 7.21 4.25 -9.88
C GLY A 65 8.14 4.06 -11.08
N ILE A 66 7.95 2.97 -11.85
CA ILE A 66 8.72 2.67 -13.06
C ILE A 66 8.44 3.68 -14.17
N GLU A 67 7.17 4.00 -14.44
CA GLU A 67 6.77 5.02 -15.40
C GLU A 67 7.41 6.38 -15.07
N SER A 68 7.38 6.77 -13.79
CA SER A 68 8.02 7.99 -13.27
C SER A 68 9.55 7.96 -13.44
N LEU A 69 10.20 6.79 -13.36
CA LEU A 69 11.64 6.63 -13.59
C LEU A 69 12.02 6.76 -15.07
N PHE A 70 11.23 6.15 -15.98
CA PHE A 70 11.51 6.15 -17.41
C PHE A 70 11.14 7.47 -18.08
N MET A 71 9.92 7.97 -17.84
CA MET A 71 9.42 9.19 -18.47
C MET A 71 9.97 10.46 -17.81
N ASN A 72 10.64 10.34 -16.65
CA ASN A 72 11.13 11.46 -15.85
C ASN A 72 10.04 12.51 -15.53
N THR A 73 8.77 12.09 -15.58
CA THR A 73 7.59 12.91 -15.26
C THR A 73 7.28 12.78 -13.78
N ARG A 74 7.04 13.91 -13.10
CA ARG A 74 6.67 13.89 -11.67
C ARG A 74 5.17 13.84 -11.51
N LYS A 75 4.67 12.76 -10.88
CA LYS A 75 3.26 12.64 -10.46
C LYS A 75 3.15 12.44 -8.95
N PRO A 76 3.48 13.48 -8.14
CA PRO A 76 3.45 13.37 -6.68
C PRO A 76 2.05 13.05 -6.15
N TRP A 77 1.01 13.59 -6.79
CA TRP A 77 -0.40 13.32 -6.47
C TRP A 77 -0.76 11.84 -6.55
N THR A 78 -0.26 11.11 -7.56
CA THR A 78 -0.52 9.68 -7.72
C THR A 78 0.04 8.89 -6.53
N PHE A 79 1.26 9.21 -6.10
CA PHE A 79 1.89 8.55 -4.96
C PHE A 79 1.19 8.85 -3.64
N ILE A 80 0.80 10.11 -3.42
CA ILE A 80 0.03 10.50 -2.23
C ILE A 80 -1.32 9.75 -2.21
N ALA A 81 -2.03 9.70 -3.35
CA ALA A 81 -3.31 8.99 -3.45
C ALA A 81 -3.17 7.49 -3.14
N ILE A 82 -2.15 6.81 -3.70
CA ILE A 82 -1.88 5.39 -3.43
C ILE A 82 -1.55 5.16 -1.94
N GLY A 83 -0.73 6.03 -1.35
CA GLY A 83 -0.40 5.96 0.07
C GLY A 83 -1.63 6.11 0.99
N ILE A 84 -2.56 7.01 0.65
CA ILE A 84 -3.83 7.15 1.36
C ILE A 84 -4.69 5.89 1.17
N LEU A 85 -4.78 5.35 -0.05
CA LEU A 85 -5.50 4.10 -0.33
C LEU A 85 -5.00 2.92 0.50
N PHE A 86 -3.69 2.80 0.72
CA PHE A 86 -3.13 1.80 1.63
C PHE A 86 -3.61 1.97 3.08
N LEU A 87 -3.78 3.20 3.56
CA LEU A 87 -4.32 3.45 4.91
C LEU A 87 -5.82 3.16 4.98
N VAL A 88 -6.58 3.58 3.97
CA VAL A 88 -8.04 3.36 3.90
C VAL A 88 -8.37 1.88 3.86
N VAL A 89 -7.66 1.08 3.06
CA VAL A 89 -7.94 -0.37 2.94
C VAL A 89 -7.74 -1.11 4.26
N THR A 90 -6.83 -0.62 5.12
CA THR A 90 -6.54 -1.21 6.45
C THR A 90 -7.38 -0.63 7.59
N SER A 91 -8.18 0.40 7.33
CA SER A 91 -9.02 1.05 8.34
C SER A 91 -10.41 0.41 8.38
N ASP A 92 -10.98 0.20 9.56
CA ASP A 92 -12.38 -0.26 9.71
C ASP A 92 -13.35 0.93 9.54
N SER A 93 -13.25 1.60 8.39
CA SER A 93 -14.12 2.73 8.01
C SER A 93 -15.08 2.31 6.91
N VAL A 94 -16.14 3.09 6.64
CA VAL A 94 -17.15 2.77 5.61
C VAL A 94 -16.55 2.52 4.22
N LEU A 95 -15.41 3.13 3.91
CA LEU A 95 -14.66 2.95 2.65
C LEU A 95 -13.58 1.86 2.70
N GLY A 96 -13.27 1.35 3.90
CA GLY A 96 -12.24 0.34 4.11
C GLY A 96 -12.84 -1.05 4.28
N ILE A 97 -12.15 -2.06 3.77
CA ILE A 97 -12.56 -3.47 3.93
C ILE A 97 -12.42 -3.90 5.40
N GLY A 98 -11.53 -3.23 6.14
CA GLY A 98 -11.26 -3.49 7.54
C GLY A 98 -10.36 -4.70 7.76
N LEU A 99 -10.01 -4.90 9.02
CA LEU A 99 -9.20 -6.03 9.47
C LEU A 99 -10.04 -6.92 10.39
N CYS A 100 -9.51 -8.11 10.66
CA CYS A 100 -10.13 -9.05 11.55
C CYS A 100 -10.13 -8.49 12.98
N ILE A 101 -11.28 -8.57 13.68
CA ILE A 101 -11.50 -7.89 14.97
C ILE A 101 -10.64 -8.45 16.12
N LYS A 102 -10.16 -9.69 15.98
CA LYS A 102 -9.28 -10.33 16.97
C LYS A 102 -7.83 -9.93 16.73
N GLU A 103 -7.26 -9.23 17.70
CA GLU A 103 -5.86 -8.74 17.68
C GLU A 103 -4.80 -9.86 17.72
N THR A 104 -5.18 -11.08 18.12
CA THR A 104 -4.26 -12.24 18.17
C THR A 104 -4.04 -12.90 16.80
N MET A 105 -4.62 -12.36 15.73
CA MET A 105 -4.55 -12.92 14.38
C MET A 105 -3.34 -12.35 13.60
N PRO A 106 -2.70 -13.16 12.74
CA PRO A 106 -1.50 -12.76 11.97
C PRO A 106 -1.74 -11.53 11.06
N CYS A 107 -3.00 -11.29 10.67
CA CYS A 107 -3.41 -10.16 9.83
C CYS A 107 -3.06 -8.79 10.41
N HIS A 108 -2.92 -8.64 11.73
CA HIS A 108 -2.52 -7.37 12.34
C HIS A 108 -1.05 -7.03 12.03
N SER A 109 -0.18 -8.04 11.93
CA SER A 109 1.23 -7.82 11.54
C SER A 109 1.33 -7.34 10.09
N THR A 110 0.59 -7.97 9.17
CA THR A 110 0.51 -7.54 7.76
C THR A 110 -0.02 -6.11 7.63
N ALA A 111 -1.01 -5.74 8.47
CA ALA A 111 -1.55 -4.40 8.48
C ALA A 111 -0.52 -3.33 8.89
N VAL A 112 0.38 -3.64 9.83
CA VAL A 112 1.47 -2.72 10.20
C VAL A 112 2.40 -2.48 9.01
N TRP A 113 2.73 -3.51 8.24
CA TRP A 113 3.53 -3.38 7.02
C TRP A 113 2.85 -2.54 5.94
N ILE A 114 1.55 -2.78 5.70
CA ILE A 114 0.77 -2.02 4.72
C ILE A 114 0.65 -0.55 5.15
N ARG A 115 0.34 -0.28 6.42
CA ARG A 115 0.25 1.08 6.96
C ARG A 115 1.59 1.80 6.92
N GLY A 116 2.67 1.12 7.31
CA GLY A 116 4.03 1.65 7.24
C GLY A 116 4.44 1.99 5.81
N GLY A 117 4.17 1.10 4.85
CA GLY A 117 4.39 1.34 3.43
C GLY A 117 3.56 2.51 2.88
N GLY A 118 2.29 2.62 3.28
CA GLY A 118 1.41 3.73 2.93
C GLY A 118 1.95 5.08 3.43
N ILE A 119 2.31 5.18 4.71
CA ILE A 119 2.87 6.40 5.32
C ILE A 119 4.17 6.80 4.60
N LEU A 120 5.07 5.85 4.38
CA LEU A 120 6.34 6.11 3.69
C LEU A 120 6.12 6.61 2.25
N THR A 121 5.13 6.05 1.56
CA THR A 121 4.73 6.49 0.22
C THR A 121 4.19 7.92 0.22
N ILE A 122 3.36 8.28 1.22
CA ILE A 122 2.86 9.65 1.39
C ILE A 122 4.02 10.63 1.64
N ILE A 123 4.95 10.29 2.55
CA ILE A 123 6.12 11.12 2.85
C ILE A 123 6.95 11.34 1.59
N CYS A 124 7.20 10.30 0.80
CA CYS A 124 7.93 10.42 -0.47
C CYS A 124 7.16 11.27 -1.49
N GLY A 125 5.83 11.13 -1.56
CA GLY A 125 4.97 11.98 -2.40
C GLY A 125 5.04 13.46 -1.99
N LEU A 126 4.99 13.76 -0.69
CA LEU A 126 5.11 15.11 -0.14
C LEU A 126 6.50 15.70 -0.35
N LEU A 127 7.57 14.95 -0.11
CA LEU A 127 8.95 15.37 -0.40
C LEU A 127 9.14 15.66 -1.89
N SER A 128 8.49 14.90 -2.76
CA SER A 128 8.47 15.15 -4.20
C SER A 128 7.74 16.45 -4.55
N LEU A 129 6.69 16.80 -3.81
CA LEU A 129 5.89 18.01 -3.99
C LEU A 129 6.62 19.25 -3.48
N VAL A 130 7.08 19.26 -2.21
CA VAL A 130 7.81 20.39 -1.59
C VAL A 130 9.07 20.74 -2.39
N LYS A 131 9.88 19.74 -2.78
CA LYS A 131 11.07 19.97 -3.62
C LYS A 131 10.75 20.21 -5.11
N GLY A 132 9.49 20.05 -5.49
CA GLY A 132 8.97 20.47 -6.80
C GLY A 132 8.64 21.96 -6.81
N ASP A 133 8.02 22.43 -5.74
CA ASP A 133 7.50 23.79 -5.55
C ASP A 133 8.62 24.84 -5.40
N THR A 134 9.75 24.50 -4.77
CA THR A 134 10.92 25.41 -4.60
C THR A 134 11.68 25.72 -5.91
N ARG A 135 11.08 25.47 -7.09
CA ARG A 135 11.69 25.69 -8.41
C ARG A 135 10.74 26.33 -9.44
N GLN A 136 9.61 26.86 -9.02
CA GLN A 136 8.89 27.85 -9.86
C GLN A 136 9.50 29.24 -9.64
#